data_AF-A0A522V2T9-F1
#
_entry.id   AF-A0A522V2T9-F1
#
_cell.length_a   1.000
_cell.length_b   1.000
_cell.length_c   1.000
_cell.angle_alpha   90.00
_cell.angle_beta   90.00
_cell.angle_gamma   90.00
#
_symmetry.space_group_name_H-M   'P 1'
#
loop_
_entity.id
_entity.type
_entity.pdbx_description
1 polymer ?
#
loop_
_entity_poly.entity_id
_entity_poly.type
_entity_poly.pdbx_seq_one_letter_code
_entity_poly.pdbx_strand_id
1 'polypeptide(L)'
;MKEPPYIESVCKKFCRYYKEGKEDLYCGGYKVLEQNLTASELSELIEVYPPKVKSDDIIKRLNRRADKILTAFVCEKCDFMLDGCDFRAGYSGPPCGGYTILYSLFSPKSKEG
;
A
#
# COMPACT_ATOMS: atom_id res chain seq x y z
N MET A 1 -8.49 8.89 -13.78
CA MET A 1 -7.68 9.67 -12.83
C MET A 1 -8.05 9.36 -11.39
N LYS A 2 -7.05 9.11 -10.53
CA LYS A 2 -7.25 8.96 -9.08
C LYS A 2 -7.91 10.21 -8.50
N GLU A 3 -8.67 10.02 -7.43
CA GLU A 3 -9.27 11.14 -6.74
C GLU A 3 -8.22 11.88 -5.88
N PRO A 4 -8.20 13.23 -5.90
CA PRO A 4 -7.19 14.02 -5.20
C PRO A 4 -7.01 13.66 -3.71
N PRO A 5 -8.07 13.41 -2.92
CA PRO A 5 -7.91 13.07 -1.50
C PRO A 5 -7.09 11.80 -1.27
N TYR A 6 -7.28 10.77 -2.10
CA TYR A 6 -6.50 9.53 -1.99
C TYR A 6 -5.06 9.71 -2.48
N ILE A 7 -4.83 10.60 -3.45
CA ILE A 7 -3.47 10.96 -3.86
C ILE A 7 -2.72 11.60 -2.68
N GLU A 8 -3.33 12.59 -2.03
CA GLU A 8 -2.73 13.31 -0.90
C GLU A 8 -2.53 12.40 0.32
N SER A 9 -3.54 11.59 0.67
CA SER A 9 -3.51 10.77 1.89
C SER A 9 -2.72 9.46 1.72
N VAL A 10 -2.64 8.89 0.52
CA VAL A 10 -1.98 7.60 0.27
C VAL A 10 -0.70 7.75 -0.54
N CYS A 11 -0.81 8.34 -1.72
CA CYS A 11 0.25 8.27 -2.71
C CYS A 11 1.42 9.19 -2.36
N LYS A 12 1.17 10.48 -2.12
CA LYS A 12 2.20 11.45 -1.75
C LYS A 12 2.84 11.15 -0.40
N LYS A 13 2.07 10.64 0.56
CA LYS A 13 2.56 10.35 1.91
C LYS A 13 3.31 9.03 2.05
N PHE A 14 2.83 7.95 1.41
CA PHE A 14 3.30 6.60 1.71
C PHE A 14 3.87 5.84 0.50
N CYS A 15 3.72 6.34 -0.73
CA CYS A 15 4.15 5.63 -1.93
C CYS A 15 5.46 6.19 -2.50
N ARG A 16 6.56 5.45 -2.37
CA ARG A 16 7.85 5.83 -2.99
C ARG A 16 7.84 5.88 -4.52
N TYR A 17 6.84 5.25 -5.15
CA TYR A 17 6.71 5.17 -6.61
C TYR A 17 5.79 6.25 -7.17
N TYR A 18 5.21 7.11 -6.31
CA TYR A 18 4.43 8.23 -6.79
C TYR A 18 5.32 9.20 -7.57
N LYS A 19 4.84 9.57 -8.76
CA LYS A 19 5.41 10.60 -9.62
C LYS A 19 4.25 11.43 -10.14
N GLU A 20 4.43 12.75 -10.16
CA GLU A 20 3.45 13.65 -10.78
C GLU A 20 3.31 13.33 -12.27
N GLY A 21 2.08 13.40 -12.79
CA GLY A 21 1.75 13.05 -14.17
C GLY A 21 1.49 11.55 -14.40
N LYS A 22 1.47 10.72 -13.34
CA LYS A 22 1.10 9.29 -13.38
C LYS A 22 -0.15 8.97 -12.55
N GLU A 23 -1.05 9.93 -12.42
CA GLU A 23 -2.26 9.84 -11.60
C GLU A 23 -3.29 8.88 -12.20
N ASP A 24 -3.19 8.54 -13.48
CA ASP A 24 -4.05 7.55 -14.14
C ASP A 24 -3.63 6.09 -13.90
N LEU A 25 -2.44 5.85 -13.33
CA LEU A 25 -1.98 4.50 -13.02
C LEU A 25 -2.39 4.08 -11.62
N TYR A 26 -3.19 3.03 -11.47
CA TYR A 26 -3.71 2.61 -10.17
C TYR A 26 -2.97 1.38 -9.63
N CYS A 27 -2.36 1.49 -8.45
CA CYS A 27 -1.88 0.30 -7.76
C CYS A 27 -3.03 -0.46 -7.11
N GLY A 28 -2.92 -1.78 -6.99
CA GLY A 28 -3.96 -2.60 -6.39
C GLY A 28 -4.28 -2.19 -4.96
N GLY A 29 -3.27 -1.73 -4.19
CA GLY A 29 -3.49 -1.25 -2.83
C GLY A 29 -4.35 0.02 -2.80
N TYR A 30 -4.14 0.93 -3.74
CA TYR A 30 -5.01 2.10 -3.91
C TYR A 30 -6.44 1.66 -4.27
N LYS A 31 -6.60 0.72 -5.21
CA LYS A 31 -7.92 0.26 -5.65
C LYS A 31 -8.72 -0.37 -4.52
N VAL A 32 -8.08 -1.19 -3.69
CA VAL A 32 -8.72 -1.77 -2.52
C VAL A 32 -9.20 -0.68 -1.56
N LEU A 33 -8.39 0.34 -1.28
CA LEU A 33 -8.80 1.43 -0.38
C LEU A 33 -9.96 2.25 -0.98
N GLU A 34 -9.85 2.66 -2.25
CA GLU A 34 -10.88 3.44 -2.97
C GLU A 34 -12.22 2.70 -3.03
N GLN A 35 -12.21 1.37 -3.21
CA GLN A 35 -13.45 0.58 -3.33
C GLN A 35 -14.13 0.28 -2.00
N ASN A 36 -13.43 0.40 -0.87
CA ASN A 36 -13.95 -0.04 0.43
C ASN A 36 -14.08 1.09 1.46
N LEU A 37 -13.42 2.23 1.23
CA LEU A 37 -13.44 3.37 2.14
C LEU A 37 -13.60 4.64 1.34
N THR A 38 -14.46 5.53 1.82
CA THR A 38 -14.48 6.93 1.38
C THR A 38 -13.18 7.65 1.76
N ALA A 39 -12.90 8.77 1.09
CA ALA A 39 -11.72 9.59 1.42
C ALA A 39 -11.70 10.06 2.88
N SER A 40 -12.88 10.32 3.46
CA SER A 40 -13.03 10.72 4.85
C SER A 40 -12.69 9.58 5.80
N GLU A 41 -13.30 8.40 5.59
CA GLU A 41 -13.04 7.21 6.42
C GLU A 41 -11.57 6.78 6.34
N LEU A 42 -10.96 6.86 5.15
CA LEU A 42 -9.54 6.55 4.99
C LEU A 42 -8.64 7.54 5.74
N SER A 43 -8.97 8.83 5.69
CA SER A 43 -8.19 9.86 6.38
C SER A 43 -8.29 9.69 7.89
N GLU A 44 -9.49 9.45 8.42
CA GLU A 44 -9.73 9.16 9.84
C GLU A 44 -9.01 7.87 10.26
N LEU A 45 -9.08 6.81 9.46
CA LEU A 45 -8.38 5.55 9.72
C LEU A 45 -6.87 5.74 9.84
N ILE A 46 -6.26 6.52 8.94
CA ILE A 46 -4.83 6.82 8.97
C ILE A 46 -4.47 7.69 10.18
N GLU A 47 -5.34 8.60 10.60
CA GLU A 47 -5.12 9.43 11.78
C GLU A 47 -5.16 8.61 13.07
N VAL A 48 -6.15 7.73 13.22
CA VAL A 48 -6.31 6.88 14.41
C VAL A 48 -5.30 5.72 14.42
N TYR A 49 -5.00 5.15 13.24
CA TYR A 49 -4.08 4.03 13.06
C TYR A 49 -3.01 4.34 12.01
N PRO A 50 -2.08 5.27 12.31
CA PRO A 50 -1.05 5.63 11.35
C PRO A 50 -0.17 4.42 11.03
N PRO A 51 0.23 4.23 9.76
CA PRO A 51 1.16 3.19 9.38
C PRO A 51 2.46 3.31 10.20
N LYS A 52 2.64 2.42 11.18
CA LYS A 52 3.80 2.45 12.10
C LYS A 52 5.06 1.83 11.50
N VAL A 53 4.92 1.19 10.35
CA VAL A 53 6.00 0.51 9.64
C VAL A 53 6.36 1.30 8.39
N LYS A 54 7.64 1.63 8.26
CA LYS A 54 8.18 2.17 7.02
C LYS A 54 8.12 1.10 5.93
N SER A 55 7.80 1.50 4.71
CA SER A 55 7.70 0.58 3.57
C SER A 55 8.96 -0.28 3.39
N ASP A 56 10.15 0.28 3.58
CA ASP A 56 11.44 -0.44 3.51
C ASP A 56 11.58 -1.55 4.58
N ASP A 57 10.95 -1.38 5.74
CA ASP A 57 10.99 -2.38 6.81
C ASP A 57 9.98 -3.51 6.59
N ILE A 58 8.96 -3.31 5.74
CA ILE A 58 7.99 -4.36 5.36
C ILE A 58 8.72 -5.51 4.67
N ILE A 59 9.68 -5.23 3.78
CA ILE A 59 10.46 -6.29 3.10
C ILE A 59 11.18 -7.20 4.10
N LYS A 60 11.71 -6.62 5.18
CA LYS A 60 12.44 -7.37 6.21
C LYS A 60 11.52 -8.24 7.07
N ARG A 61 10.26 -7.79 7.24
CA ARG A 61 9.25 -8.44 8.09
C ARG A 61 8.35 -9.41 7.33
N LEU A 62 8.37 -9.33 6.01
CA LEU A 62 7.62 -10.20 5.11
C LEU A 62 7.93 -11.67 5.39
N ASN A 63 7.04 -12.34 6.11
CA ASN A 63 7.07 -13.78 6.29
C ASN A 63 6.36 -14.40 5.09
N ARG A 64 7.13 -15.10 4.25
CA ARG A 64 6.70 -15.67 2.96
C ARG A 64 5.45 -16.56 3.01
N ARG A 65 4.89 -16.93 4.17
CA ARG A 65 3.60 -17.66 4.25
C ARG A 65 2.42 -16.78 4.67
N ALA A 66 2.55 -15.94 5.69
CA ALA A 66 1.44 -15.12 6.20
C ALA A 66 1.08 -13.97 5.23
N ASP A 67 2.09 -13.41 4.56
CA ASP A 67 1.90 -12.24 3.69
C ASP A 67 1.55 -12.59 2.24
N LYS A 68 1.53 -13.88 1.91
CA LYS A 68 1.13 -14.35 0.57
C LYS A 68 -0.32 -14.02 0.26
N ILE A 69 -1.22 -14.03 1.25
CA ILE A 69 -2.64 -13.75 1.02
C ILE A 69 -2.83 -12.26 0.69
N LEU A 70 -2.27 -11.36 1.49
CA LEU A 70 -2.37 -9.93 1.23
C LEU A 70 -1.68 -9.56 -0.09
N THR A 71 -0.52 -10.14 -0.36
CA THR A 71 0.18 -9.95 -1.63
C THR A 71 -0.63 -10.50 -2.82
N ALA A 72 -1.23 -11.68 -2.72
CA ALA A 72 -2.07 -12.22 -3.78
C ALA A 72 -3.28 -11.31 -4.05
N PHE A 73 -3.97 -10.90 -2.98
CA PHE A 73 -5.16 -10.05 -3.07
C PHE A 73 -4.85 -8.67 -3.68
N VAL A 74 -3.75 -8.04 -3.26
CA VAL A 74 -3.40 -6.68 -3.64
C VAL A 74 -2.57 -6.63 -4.92
N CYS A 75 -1.56 -7.48 -5.04
CA CYS A 75 -0.54 -7.36 -6.08
C CYS A 75 -0.85 -8.16 -7.33
N GLU A 76 -1.48 -9.34 -7.28
CA GLU A 76 -1.66 -10.17 -8.50
C GLU A 76 -2.53 -9.49 -9.57
N LYS A 77 -3.50 -8.69 -9.15
CA LYS A 77 -4.44 -7.97 -10.03
C LYS A 77 -4.06 -6.50 -10.25
N CYS A 78 -2.83 -6.12 -9.92
CA CYS A 78 -2.39 -4.73 -9.97
C CYS A 78 -1.95 -4.33 -11.39
N ASP A 79 -2.71 -3.42 -12.02
CA ASP A 79 -2.42 -2.87 -13.36
C ASP A 79 -1.22 -1.91 -13.39
N PHE A 80 -0.79 -1.42 -12.22
CA PHE A 80 0.42 -0.60 -12.05
C PHE A 80 1.73 -1.32 -12.44
N MET A 81 1.67 -2.60 -12.80
CA MET A 81 2.81 -3.40 -13.25
C MET A 81 3.51 -2.84 -14.49
N LEU A 82 2.76 -2.16 -15.37
CA LEU A 82 3.31 -1.67 -16.64
C LEU A 82 4.39 -0.58 -16.44
N ASP A 83 4.55 -0.04 -15.22
CA ASP A 83 5.37 1.15 -15.00
C ASP A 83 6.12 1.21 -13.64
N GLY A 84 6.56 0.05 -13.10
CA GLY A 84 7.66 0.01 -12.12
C GLY A 84 7.29 -0.12 -10.63
N CYS A 85 6.56 -1.17 -10.26
CA CYS A 85 6.47 -1.61 -8.85
C CYS A 85 7.40 -2.80 -8.58
N ASP A 86 8.63 -2.51 -8.16
CA ASP A 86 9.68 -3.50 -7.89
C ASP A 86 9.32 -4.47 -6.74
N PHE A 87 8.35 -4.11 -5.91
CA PHE A 87 7.82 -4.97 -4.85
C PHE A 87 7.18 -6.26 -5.39
N ARG A 88 6.42 -6.16 -6.50
CA ARG A 88 5.81 -7.35 -7.11
C ARG A 88 6.84 -8.18 -7.88
N ALA A 89 7.86 -7.53 -8.44
CA ALA A 89 8.97 -8.14 -9.18
C ALA A 89 10.00 -8.79 -8.23
N GLY A 90 9.54 -9.72 -7.39
CA GLY A 90 10.40 -10.49 -6.49
C GLY A 90 10.78 -9.78 -5.20
N TYR A 91 9.99 -8.79 -4.75
CA TYR A 91 10.20 -8.04 -3.50
C TYR A 91 11.56 -7.31 -3.45
N SER A 92 12.06 -6.89 -4.61
CA SER A 92 13.36 -6.23 -4.74
C SER A 92 13.34 -4.75 -4.33
N GLY A 93 12.14 -4.15 -4.29
CA GLY A 93 11.86 -2.84 -3.70
C GLY A 93 10.71 -2.91 -2.71
N PRO A 94 10.44 -1.87 -1.91
CA PRO A 94 9.42 -1.89 -0.87
C PRO A 94 8.01 -1.71 -1.46
N PRO A 95 6.95 -2.03 -0.72
CA PRO A 95 5.58 -1.95 -1.22
C PRO A 95 5.14 -0.53 -1.58
N CYS A 96 4.13 -0.46 -2.43
CA CYS A 96 3.41 0.80 -2.69
C CYS A 96 2.66 1.29 -1.44
N GLY A 97 2.32 2.59 -1.41
CA GLY A 97 1.68 3.21 -0.24
C GLY A 97 0.38 2.53 0.18
N GLY A 98 -0.48 2.16 -0.78
CA GLY A 98 -1.73 1.45 -0.47
C GLY A 98 -1.49 0.08 0.19
N TYR A 99 -0.47 -0.66 -0.26
CA TYR A 99 -0.09 -1.92 0.39
C TYR A 99 0.46 -1.67 1.79
N THR A 100 1.29 -0.63 1.99
CA THR A 100 1.83 -0.26 3.32
C THR A 100 0.72 0.01 4.34
N ILE A 101 -0.34 0.70 3.93
CA ILE A 101 -1.51 0.96 4.78
C ILE A 101 -2.20 -0.37 5.12
N LEU A 102 -2.54 -1.18 4.12
CA LEU A 102 -3.22 -2.46 4.33
C LEU A 102 -2.39 -3.41 5.20
N TYR A 103 -1.08 -3.50 4.97
CA TYR A 103 -0.17 -4.29 5.79
C TYR A 103 -0.19 -3.82 7.24
N SER A 104 -0.21 -2.51 7.49
CA SER A 104 -0.26 -1.98 8.86
C SER A 104 -1.58 -2.30 9.58
N LEU A 105 -2.67 -2.48 8.84
CA LEU A 105 -3.98 -2.84 9.39
C LEU A 105 -4.11 -4.35 9.66
N PHE A 106 -3.59 -5.18 8.77
CA PHE A 106 -3.81 -6.63 8.77
C PHE A 106 -2.65 -7.47 9.30
N SER A 107 -1.43 -6.91 9.36
CA SER A 107 -0.29 -7.67 9.87
C SER A 107 -0.36 -7.79 11.39
N PRO A 108 -0.12 -8.99 11.94
CA PRO A 108 -0.12 -9.19 13.37
C PRO A 108 0.92 -8.28 14.01
N LYS A 109 0.50 -7.49 15.01
CA LYS A 109 1.44 -6.75 15.85
C LYS A 109 2.30 -7.81 16.54
N SER A 110 3.60 -7.84 16.22
CA SER A 110 4.56 -8.55 17.05
C SER A 110 4.30 -8.09 18.49
N LYS A 111 4.00 -9.03 19.39
CA LYS A 111 3.91 -8.71 20.82
C LYS A 111 5.21 -7.99 21.16
N GLU A 112 5.11 -6.74 21.62
CA GLU A 112 6.20 -6.07 22.30
C GLU A 112 6.56 -6.99 23.48
N GLY A 113 7.74 -7.61 23.41
CA GLY A 113 8.35 -8.34 24.50
C GLY A 113 9.17 -7.39 25.35
#